data_AF-A0A7S2F842-F1
#
_entry.id   AF-A0A7S2F842-F1
#
_cell.length_a   1.000
_cell.length_b   1.000
_cell.length_c   1.000
_cell.angle_alpha   90.00
_cell.angle_beta   90.00
_cell.angle_gamma   90.00
#
_symmetry.space_group_name_H-M   'P 1'
#
loop_
_entity.id
_entity.type
_entity.pdbx_description
1 polymer ?
#
loop_
_entity_poly.entity_id
_entity_poly.type
_entity_poly.pdbx_seq_one_letter_code
_entity_poly.pdbx_strand_id
1 'polypeptide(L)'
;RENELQKVDEDAAARGEAFNALEAYVLEMKGVLSGGRAHGNKLEAARSLLDSAEDWCYSDDSEAANTEQLTAKLAELRSGVEEACPDYFDAVREDRERLEATLKAEAEAEAARVKLEGKDDHDQRRLKYPERMKKVMLNKDEGVGLFKDGNMEVAISRWDKALDHCEKFVDVSPEQQAEISSV
;
A
#
# COMPACT_ATOMS: atom_id res chain seq x y z
N ARG A 1 -2.40 -11.78 48.30
CA ARG A 1 -1.50 -10.60 48.33
C ARG A 1 -0.88 -10.31 46.96
N GLU A 2 -0.08 -11.19 46.36
CA GLU A 2 0.48 -10.95 45.01
C GLU A 2 -0.60 -10.85 43.93
N ASN A 3 -1.51 -11.83 43.85
CA ASN A 3 -2.65 -11.79 42.91
C ASN A 3 -3.61 -10.60 43.13
N GLU A 4 -3.70 -10.08 44.35
CA GLU A 4 -4.57 -8.92 44.66
C GLU A 4 -3.91 -7.62 44.18
N LEU A 5 -2.58 -7.51 44.35
CA LEU A 5 -1.80 -6.38 43.83
C LEU A 5 -1.79 -6.39 42.30
N GLN A 6 -1.58 -7.56 41.69
CA GLN A 6 -1.63 -7.72 40.24
C GLN A 6 -2.98 -7.26 39.67
N LYS A 7 -4.10 -7.62 40.31
CA LYS A 7 -5.42 -7.18 39.86
C LYS A 7 -5.59 -5.67 39.96
N VAL A 8 -5.10 -5.04 41.02
CA VAL A 8 -5.12 -3.58 41.16
C VAL A 8 -4.31 -2.90 40.05
N ASP A 9 -3.14 -3.45 39.72
CA ASP A 9 -2.31 -2.93 38.64
C ASP A 9 -3.00 -3.08 37.27
N GLU A 10 -3.64 -4.24 37.01
CA GLU A 10 -4.43 -4.49 35.81
C GLU A 10 -5.63 -3.53 35.69
N ASP A 11 -6.38 -3.33 36.78
CA ASP A 11 -7.53 -2.42 36.81
C ASP A 11 -7.09 -0.96 36.58
N ALA A 12 -5.95 -0.55 37.16
CA ALA A 12 -5.38 0.78 36.96
C ALA A 12 -4.88 0.99 35.52
N ALA A 13 -4.23 -0.02 34.93
CA ALA A 13 -3.77 0.01 33.54
C ALA A 13 -4.96 0.12 32.58
N ALA A 14 -6.00 -0.71 32.77
CA ALA A 14 -7.20 -0.68 31.95
C ALA A 14 -7.93 0.67 32.03
N ARG A 15 -8.01 1.27 33.23
CA ARG A 15 -8.56 2.63 33.39
C ARG A 15 -7.74 3.67 32.63
N GLY A 16 -6.40 3.60 32.75
CA GLY A 16 -5.50 4.48 32.02
C GLY A 16 -5.65 4.38 30.51
N GLU A 17 -5.75 3.16 29.98
CA GLU A 17 -6.01 2.92 28.56
C GLU A 17 -7.35 3.50 28.10
N ALA A 18 -8.41 3.30 28.88
CA ALA A 18 -9.74 3.85 28.57
C ALA A 18 -9.74 5.38 28.57
N PHE A 19 -9.07 6.02 29.54
CA PHE A 19 -8.92 7.48 29.57
C PHE A 19 -8.11 8.00 28.38
N ASN A 20 -6.98 7.37 28.08
CA ASN A 20 -6.14 7.72 26.93
C ASN A 20 -6.91 7.62 25.61
N ALA A 21 -7.76 6.60 25.45
CA ALA A 21 -8.60 6.44 24.27
C ALA A 21 -9.63 7.57 24.12
N LEU A 22 -10.21 8.04 25.24
CA LEU A 22 -11.12 9.19 25.25
C LEU A 22 -10.40 10.48 24.89
N GLU A 23 -9.30 10.80 25.58
CA GLU A 23 -8.52 12.01 25.36
C GLU A 23 -7.97 12.05 23.91
N ALA A 24 -7.42 10.95 23.43
CA ALA A 24 -6.92 10.85 22.06
C ALA A 24 -8.00 11.16 21.02
N TYR A 25 -9.22 10.64 21.22
CA TYR A 25 -10.33 10.92 20.32
C TYR A 25 -10.74 12.40 20.34
N VAL A 26 -10.83 13.01 21.53
CA VAL A 26 -11.13 14.45 21.67
C VAL A 26 -10.08 15.29 20.94
N LEU A 27 -8.80 15.04 21.20
CA LEU A 27 -7.70 15.78 20.58
C LEU A 27 -7.63 15.58 19.07
N GLU A 28 -7.85 14.35 18.59
CA GLU A 28 -7.87 14.04 17.16
C GLU A 28 -8.96 14.85 16.45
N MET A 29 -10.21 14.80 16.95
CA MET A 29 -11.33 15.48 16.32
C MET A 29 -11.23 17.01 16.44
N LYS A 30 -10.69 17.53 17.55
CA LYS A 30 -10.35 18.96 17.66
C LYS A 30 -9.24 19.39 16.71
N GLY A 31 -8.26 18.51 16.48
CA GLY A 31 -7.21 18.71 15.47
C GLY A 31 -7.78 18.76 14.04
N VAL A 32 -8.81 17.96 13.75
CA VAL A 32 -9.54 18.04 12.48
C VAL A 32 -10.28 19.38 12.36
N LEU A 33 -10.99 19.81 13.41
CA LEU A 33 -11.69 21.11 13.46
C LEU A 33 -10.78 22.32 13.25
N SER A 34 -9.53 22.26 13.74
CA SER A 34 -8.56 23.34 13.57
C SER A 34 -7.87 23.35 12.20
N GLY A 35 -8.27 22.45 11.29
CA GLY A 35 -7.74 22.36 9.93
C GLY A 35 -6.53 21.45 9.79
N GLY A 36 -6.24 20.60 10.79
CA GLY A 36 -5.15 19.64 10.75
C GLY A 36 -5.39 18.47 9.78
N ARG A 37 -6.63 18.26 9.30
CA ARG A 37 -6.98 17.25 8.29
C ARG A 37 -8.06 17.77 7.34
N ALA A 38 -8.26 17.04 6.24
CA ALA A 38 -9.33 17.29 5.29
C ALA A 38 -10.72 17.26 5.97
N HIS A 39 -11.68 17.95 5.35
CA HIS A 39 -13.10 17.99 5.77
C HIS A 39 -13.38 18.60 7.14
N GLY A 40 -12.41 19.28 7.78
CA GLY A 40 -12.59 19.86 9.12
C GLY A 40 -13.78 20.81 9.25
N ASN A 41 -14.10 21.57 8.20
CA ASN A 41 -15.25 22.46 8.15
C ASN A 41 -16.61 21.73 8.24
N LYS A 42 -16.65 20.42 7.98
CA LYS A 42 -17.85 19.57 8.10
C LYS A 42 -18.07 19.04 9.52
N LEU A 43 -17.11 19.27 10.42
CA LEU A 43 -17.14 18.79 11.80
C LEU A 43 -17.65 19.85 12.80
N GLU A 44 -17.93 21.08 12.34
CA GLU A 44 -18.27 22.23 13.21
C GLU A 44 -19.46 21.98 14.14
N ALA A 45 -20.45 21.18 13.72
CA ALA A 45 -21.61 20.85 14.54
C ALA A 45 -21.25 20.04 15.81
N ALA A 46 -20.11 19.35 15.81
CA ALA A 46 -19.60 18.60 16.96
C ALA A 46 -18.73 19.45 17.92
N ARG A 47 -18.43 20.71 17.60
CA ARG A 47 -17.49 21.55 18.38
C ARG A 47 -17.85 21.60 19.87
N SER A 48 -19.11 21.90 20.20
CA SER A 48 -19.55 21.99 21.59
C SER A 48 -19.49 20.65 22.32
N LEU A 49 -19.71 19.53 21.62
CA LEU A 49 -19.60 18.19 22.21
C LEU A 49 -18.15 17.88 22.56
N LEU A 50 -17.22 18.21 21.65
CA LEU A 50 -15.79 18.00 21.84
C LEU A 50 -15.20 18.91 22.92
N ASP A 51 -15.62 20.17 22.98
CA ASP A 51 -15.22 21.11 24.03
C ASP A 51 -15.74 20.62 25.41
N SER A 52 -17.00 20.18 25.47
CA SER A 52 -17.58 19.63 26.72
C SER A 52 -16.89 18.33 27.17
N ALA A 53 -16.46 17.50 26.22
CA ALA A 53 -15.73 16.27 26.53
C ALA A 53 -14.30 16.56 27.01
N GLU A 54 -13.62 17.56 26.41
CA GLU A 54 -12.31 18.02 26.87
C GLU A 54 -12.40 18.57 28.30
N ASP A 55 -13.37 19.44 28.57
CA ASP A 55 -13.60 19.98 29.92
C ASP A 55 -13.86 18.85 30.92
N TRP A 56 -14.63 17.83 30.53
CA TRP A 56 -14.88 16.66 31.36
C TRP A 56 -13.61 15.87 31.66
N CYS A 57 -12.69 15.69 30.70
CA CYS A 57 -11.43 14.98 30.91
C CYS A 57 -10.59 15.56 32.06
N TYR A 58 -10.67 16.87 32.27
CA TYR A 58 -9.95 17.60 33.33
C TYR A 58 -10.79 17.85 34.60
N SER A 59 -11.96 17.22 34.72
CA SER A 59 -12.86 17.37 35.88
C SER A 59 -12.63 16.29 36.93
N ASP A 60 -13.06 16.57 38.16
CA ASP A 60 -13.08 15.60 39.27
C ASP A 60 -13.91 14.34 38.92
N ASP A 61 -14.94 14.49 38.07
CA ASP A 61 -15.78 13.36 37.63
C ASP A 61 -14.99 12.36 36.78
N SER A 62 -14.04 12.85 35.96
CA SER A 62 -13.13 12.00 35.18
C SER A 62 -12.09 11.31 36.08
N GLU A 63 -11.57 12.03 37.08
CA GLU A 63 -10.66 11.44 38.07
C GLU A 63 -11.33 10.28 38.84
N ALA A 64 -12.60 10.47 39.24
CA ALA A 64 -13.39 9.47 39.94
C ALA A 64 -13.95 8.35 39.02
N ALA A 65 -13.91 8.53 37.70
CA ALA A 65 -14.49 7.58 36.76
C ALA A 65 -13.74 6.25 36.73
N ASN A 66 -14.49 5.15 36.67
CA ASN A 66 -13.95 3.83 36.42
C ASN A 66 -13.85 3.53 34.91
N THR A 67 -13.23 2.39 34.56
CA THR A 67 -13.02 1.95 33.17
C THR A 67 -14.32 1.86 32.35
N GLU A 68 -15.41 1.38 32.95
CA GLU A 68 -16.71 1.27 32.28
C GLU A 68 -17.29 2.66 31.96
N GLN A 69 -17.20 3.60 32.90
CA GLN A 69 -17.68 4.97 32.72
C GLN A 69 -16.88 5.71 31.64
N LEU A 70 -15.55 5.55 31.62
CA LEU A 70 -14.68 6.12 30.59
C LEU A 70 -15.02 5.56 29.20
N THR A 71 -15.20 4.24 29.11
CA THR A 71 -15.57 3.57 27.85
C THR A 71 -16.95 4.01 27.38
N ALA A 72 -17.92 4.13 28.28
CA ALA A 72 -19.26 4.62 27.97
C ALA A 72 -19.23 6.09 27.49
N LYS A 73 -18.44 6.95 28.14
CA LYS A 73 -18.27 8.35 27.75
C LYS A 73 -17.69 8.48 26.33
N LEU A 74 -16.69 7.66 26.01
CA LEU A 74 -16.13 7.61 24.65
C LEU A 74 -17.17 7.13 23.62
N ALA A 75 -17.94 6.09 23.94
CA ALA A 75 -18.98 5.60 23.04
C ALA A 75 -20.08 6.65 22.79
N GLU A 76 -20.54 7.33 23.85
CA GLU A 76 -21.50 8.44 23.77
C GLU A 76 -20.96 9.57 22.90
N LEU A 77 -19.72 9.99 23.14
CA LEU A 77 -19.08 11.05 22.36
C LEU A 77 -18.97 10.67 20.89
N ARG A 78 -18.54 9.45 20.57
CA ARG A 78 -18.45 8.97 19.18
C ARG A 78 -19.80 8.99 18.48
N SER A 79 -20.83 8.42 19.11
CA SER A 79 -22.19 8.44 18.54
C SER A 79 -22.68 9.87 18.33
N GLY A 80 -22.48 10.76 19.31
CA GLY A 80 -22.88 12.16 19.21
C GLY A 80 -22.17 12.91 18.08
N VAL A 81 -20.87 12.66 17.88
CA VAL A 81 -20.10 13.26 16.77
C VAL A 81 -20.55 12.70 15.42
N GLU A 82 -20.78 11.38 15.30
CA GLU A 82 -21.28 10.73 14.08
C GLU A 82 -22.67 11.23 13.70
N GLU A 83 -23.58 11.35 14.66
CA GLU A 83 -24.94 11.86 14.46
C GLU A 83 -24.96 13.36 14.10
N ALA A 84 -24.09 14.16 14.72
CA ALA A 84 -24.01 15.60 14.46
C ALA A 84 -23.35 15.93 13.13
N CYS A 85 -22.43 15.08 12.64
CA CYS A 85 -21.57 15.38 11.50
C CYS A 85 -21.53 14.26 10.44
N PRO A 86 -22.68 13.76 9.93
CA PRO A 86 -22.70 12.66 8.95
C PRO A 86 -21.91 13.02 7.68
N ASP A 87 -22.00 14.27 7.21
CA ASP A 87 -21.29 14.77 6.04
C ASP A 87 -19.76 14.65 6.13
N TYR A 88 -19.19 14.75 7.34
CA TYR A 88 -17.76 14.56 7.56
C TYR A 88 -17.38 13.09 7.34
N PHE A 89 -18.13 12.17 7.95
CA PHE A 89 -17.84 10.74 7.86
C PHE A 89 -18.09 10.19 6.45
N ASP A 90 -19.11 10.69 5.74
CA ASP A 90 -19.34 10.36 4.33
C ASP A 90 -18.16 10.81 3.46
N ALA A 91 -17.66 12.03 3.65
CA ALA A 91 -16.53 12.55 2.89
C ALA A 91 -15.21 11.78 3.18
N VAL A 92 -14.97 11.44 4.46
CA VAL A 92 -13.81 10.61 4.84
C VAL A 92 -13.91 9.20 4.24
N ARG A 93 -15.11 8.60 4.20
CA ARG A 93 -15.35 7.30 3.58
C ARG A 93 -15.08 7.34 2.08
N GLU A 94 -15.60 8.34 1.38
CA GLU A 94 -15.35 8.54 -0.06
C GLU A 94 -13.86 8.71 -0.37
N ASP A 95 -13.13 9.47 0.45
CA ASP A 95 -11.69 9.64 0.30
C ASP A 95 -10.93 8.33 0.48
N ARG A 96 -11.33 7.52 1.46
CA ARG A 96 -10.75 6.20 1.70
C ARG A 96 -11.01 5.26 0.52
N GLU A 97 -12.25 5.17 0.05
CA GLU A 97 -12.61 4.32 -1.09
C GLU A 97 -11.86 4.74 -2.36
N ARG A 98 -11.70 6.04 -2.60
CA ARG A 98 -10.93 6.58 -3.71
C ARG A 98 -9.44 6.20 -3.61
N LEU A 99 -8.85 6.31 -2.42
CA LEU A 99 -7.46 5.92 -2.19
C LEU A 99 -7.27 4.40 -2.39
N GLU A 100 -8.16 3.59 -1.83
CA GLU A 100 -8.12 2.13 -2.00
C GLU A 100 -8.24 1.72 -3.48
N ALA A 101 -9.12 2.38 -4.24
CA ALA A 101 -9.25 2.16 -5.69
C ALA A 101 -7.98 2.53 -6.45
N THR A 102 -7.34 3.66 -6.13
CA THR A 102 -6.07 4.08 -6.73
C THR A 102 -4.95 3.07 -6.44
N LEU A 103 -4.77 2.68 -5.16
CA LEU A 103 -3.73 1.73 -4.78
C LEU A 103 -3.92 0.37 -5.45
N LYS A 104 -5.16 -0.09 -5.59
CA LYS A 104 -5.48 -1.33 -6.30
C LYS A 104 -5.13 -1.24 -7.79
N ALA A 105 -5.50 -0.13 -8.45
CA ALA A 105 -5.18 0.08 -9.86
C ALA A 105 -3.67 0.16 -10.10
N GLU A 106 -2.93 0.81 -9.20
CA GLU A 106 -1.45 0.88 -9.24
C GLU A 106 -0.82 -0.51 -9.06
N ALA A 107 -1.31 -1.30 -8.10
CA ALA A 107 -0.84 -2.67 -7.88
C ALA A 107 -1.12 -3.58 -9.09
N GLU A 108 -2.29 -3.46 -9.72
CA GLU A 108 -2.64 -4.21 -10.92
C GLU A 108 -1.79 -3.78 -12.13
N ALA A 109 -1.55 -2.48 -12.29
CA ALA A 109 -0.68 -1.95 -13.33
C ALA A 109 0.77 -2.44 -13.15
N GLU A 110 1.30 -2.40 -11.93
CA GLU A 110 2.65 -2.91 -11.64
C GLU A 110 2.75 -4.42 -11.84
N ALA A 111 1.75 -5.20 -11.41
CA ALA A 111 1.71 -6.63 -11.68
C ALA A 111 1.68 -6.94 -13.19
N ALA A 112 0.96 -6.12 -13.98
CA ALA A 112 0.96 -6.23 -15.44
C ALA A 112 2.34 -5.86 -16.03
N ARG A 113 3.00 -4.82 -15.52
CA ARG A 113 4.36 -4.42 -15.93
C ARG A 113 5.39 -5.50 -15.60
N VAL A 114 5.41 -6.03 -14.38
CA VAL A 114 6.29 -7.15 -13.99
C VAL A 114 6.02 -8.39 -14.85
N LYS A 115 4.76 -8.66 -15.24
CA LYS A 115 4.45 -9.78 -16.14
C LYS A 115 4.97 -9.56 -17.57
N LEU A 116 5.07 -8.30 -18.01
CA LEU A 116 5.65 -7.92 -19.31
C LEU A 116 7.18 -7.87 -19.26
N GLU A 117 7.75 -7.32 -18.19
CA GLU A 117 9.20 -7.19 -17.92
C GLU A 117 9.83 -8.52 -17.49
N GLY A 118 9.07 -9.47 -16.93
CA GLY A 118 9.49 -10.85 -16.63
C GLY A 118 9.79 -11.72 -17.87
N LYS A 119 9.88 -11.10 -19.05
CA LYS A 119 10.49 -11.68 -20.25
C LYS A 119 11.99 -11.40 -20.35
N ASP A 120 12.57 -10.67 -19.39
CA ASP A 120 14.01 -10.40 -19.33
C ASP A 120 14.82 -11.70 -19.21
N ASP A 121 15.76 -11.87 -20.12
CA ASP A 121 16.62 -13.04 -20.21
C ASP A 121 17.63 -13.05 -19.05
N HIS A 122 17.25 -13.67 -17.93
CA HIS A 122 18.13 -13.96 -16.79
C HIS A 122 19.29 -14.93 -17.11
N ASP A 123 19.52 -15.31 -18.38
CA ASP A 123 20.70 -16.06 -18.78
C ASP A 123 21.95 -15.17 -18.75
N GLN A 124 22.46 -14.92 -17.55
CA GLN A 124 23.74 -14.26 -17.29
C GLN A 124 24.95 -15.20 -17.44
N ARG A 125 24.74 -16.45 -17.88
CA ARG A 125 25.84 -17.40 -18.02
C ARG A 125 26.74 -16.95 -19.19
N ARG A 126 28.05 -17.01 -18.95
CA ARG A 126 29.06 -16.83 -20.01
C ARG A 126 29.14 -18.12 -20.83
N LEU A 127 28.32 -18.20 -21.88
CA LEU A 127 28.33 -19.30 -22.85
C LEU A 127 29.44 -19.13 -23.88
N LYS A 128 29.97 -20.25 -24.38
CA LYS A 128 30.92 -20.21 -25.50
C LYS A 128 30.19 -19.84 -26.79
N TYR A 129 30.92 -19.29 -27.76
CA TYR A 129 30.40 -18.86 -29.06
C TYR A 129 29.37 -19.83 -29.69
N PRO A 130 29.68 -21.12 -29.93
CA PRO A 130 28.74 -22.02 -30.60
C PRO A 130 27.45 -22.27 -29.79
N GLU A 131 27.51 -22.23 -28.47
CA GLU A 131 26.36 -22.46 -27.60
C GLU A 131 25.43 -21.23 -27.58
N ARG A 132 26.01 -20.03 -27.57
CA ARG A 132 25.25 -18.78 -27.64
C ARG A 132 24.65 -18.59 -29.03
N MET A 133 25.40 -18.89 -30.10
CA MET A 133 24.91 -18.78 -31.48
C MET A 133 23.74 -19.73 -31.75
N LYS A 134 23.75 -20.94 -31.16
CA LYS A 134 22.62 -21.86 -31.22
C LYS A 134 21.34 -21.25 -30.62
N LYS A 135 21.46 -20.46 -29.54
CA LYS A 135 20.31 -19.76 -28.93
C LYS A 135 19.82 -18.59 -29.77
N VAL A 136 20.73 -17.84 -30.39
CA VAL A 136 20.40 -16.77 -31.34
C VAL A 136 19.53 -17.34 -32.48
N MET A 137 20.03 -18.39 -33.14
CA MET A 137 19.34 -19.01 -34.28
C MET A 137 18.01 -19.64 -33.87
N LEU A 138 17.96 -20.32 -32.71
CA LEU A 138 16.69 -20.89 -32.21
C LEU A 138 15.61 -19.82 -32.00
N ASN A 139 15.95 -18.70 -31.36
CA ASN A 139 14.98 -17.61 -31.14
C ASN A 139 14.59 -16.93 -32.48
N LYS A 140 15.55 -16.76 -33.41
CA LYS A 140 15.26 -16.24 -34.75
C LYS A 140 14.27 -17.13 -35.51
N ASP A 141 14.51 -18.44 -35.53
CA ASP A 141 13.68 -19.42 -36.24
C ASP A 141 12.29 -19.54 -35.60
N GLU A 142 12.20 -19.54 -34.27
CA GLU A 142 10.92 -19.50 -33.53
C GLU A 142 10.12 -18.22 -33.85
N GLY A 143 10.78 -17.06 -33.89
CA GLY A 143 10.16 -15.79 -34.27
C GLY A 143 9.60 -15.82 -35.70
N VAL A 144 10.34 -16.40 -36.65
CA VAL A 144 9.87 -16.59 -38.04
C VAL A 144 8.65 -17.50 -38.11
N GLY A 145 8.63 -18.58 -37.32
CA GLY A 145 7.47 -19.48 -37.22
C GLY A 145 6.23 -18.76 -36.71
N LEU A 146 6.35 -18.08 -35.56
CA LEU A 146 5.26 -17.33 -34.93
C LEU A 146 4.74 -16.20 -35.81
N PHE A 147 5.62 -15.54 -36.57
CA PHE A 147 5.22 -14.52 -37.53
C PHE A 147 4.37 -15.10 -38.66
N LYS A 148 4.75 -16.26 -39.22
CA LYS A 148 3.97 -16.97 -40.24
C LYS A 148 2.59 -17.40 -39.72
N ASP A 149 2.51 -17.75 -38.44
CA ASP A 149 1.26 -18.13 -37.76
C ASP A 149 0.41 -16.91 -37.35
N GLY A 150 0.84 -15.69 -37.65
CA GLY A 150 0.11 -14.45 -37.39
C GLY A 150 0.24 -13.90 -35.96
N ASN A 151 1.08 -14.51 -35.12
CA ASN A 151 1.30 -14.07 -33.74
C ASN A 151 2.46 -13.05 -33.66
N MET A 152 2.17 -11.82 -34.08
CA MET A 152 3.19 -10.77 -34.23
C MET A 152 3.84 -10.33 -32.91
N GLU A 153 3.07 -10.19 -31.83
CA GLU A 153 3.61 -9.74 -30.54
C GLU A 153 4.62 -10.74 -29.94
N VAL A 154 4.35 -12.04 -30.08
CA VAL A 154 5.26 -13.07 -29.60
C VAL A 154 6.45 -13.24 -30.54
N ALA A 155 6.26 -13.05 -31.85
CA ALA A 155 7.36 -13.05 -32.82
C ALA A 155 8.38 -11.95 -32.53
N ILE A 156 7.93 -10.71 -32.28
CA ILE A 156 8.79 -9.57 -31.92
C ILE A 156 9.60 -9.92 -30.67
N SER A 157 8.94 -10.43 -29.62
CA SER A 157 9.62 -10.83 -28.38
C SER A 157 10.68 -11.93 -28.57
N ARG A 158 10.55 -12.79 -29.59
CA ARG A 158 11.59 -13.79 -29.92
C ARG A 158 12.76 -13.18 -30.67
N TRP A 159 12.52 -12.24 -31.58
CA TRP A 159 13.60 -11.54 -32.26
C TRP A 159 14.39 -10.63 -31.31
N ASP A 160 13.73 -9.93 -30.38
CA ASP A 160 14.42 -9.16 -29.34
C ASP A 160 15.37 -10.05 -28.53
N LYS A 161 14.92 -11.25 -28.14
CA LYS A 161 15.79 -12.24 -27.45
C LYS A 161 16.96 -12.74 -28.28
N ALA A 162 16.80 -12.83 -29.60
CA ALA A 162 17.90 -13.18 -30.49
C ALA A 162 18.96 -12.05 -30.50
N LEU A 163 18.52 -10.79 -30.55
CA LEU A 163 19.39 -9.61 -30.49
C LEU A 163 20.09 -9.48 -29.13
N ASP A 164 19.38 -9.69 -28.01
CA ASP A 164 19.98 -9.70 -26.68
C ASP A 164 21.10 -10.75 -26.55
N HIS A 165 20.97 -11.91 -27.20
CA HIS A 165 22.03 -12.90 -27.25
C HIS A 165 23.20 -12.46 -28.14
N CYS A 166 22.97 -11.72 -29.22
CA CYS A 166 24.02 -11.13 -30.06
C CYS A 166 24.87 -10.12 -29.29
N GLU A 167 24.29 -9.32 -28.40
CA GLU A 167 25.03 -8.34 -27.59
C GLU A 167 25.94 -8.98 -26.52
N LYS A 168 25.67 -10.23 -26.15
CA LYS A 168 26.38 -10.95 -25.09
C LYS A 168 27.60 -11.75 -25.57
N PHE A 169 27.97 -11.67 -26.86
CA PHE A 169 29.20 -12.27 -27.36
C PHE A 169 30.44 -11.49 -26.89
N VAL A 170 31.45 -12.21 -26.42
CA VAL A 170 32.74 -11.65 -25.99
C VAL A 170 33.86 -12.47 -26.64
N ASP A 171 34.99 -11.82 -26.93
CA ASP A 171 36.19 -12.47 -27.50
C ASP A 171 35.94 -13.21 -28.84
N VAL A 172 35.28 -12.57 -29.79
CA VAL A 172 34.94 -13.14 -31.12
C VAL A 172 35.96 -12.77 -32.20
N SER A 173 36.17 -13.68 -33.16
CA SER A 173 36.98 -13.40 -34.36
C SER A 173 36.24 -12.49 -35.35
N PRO A 174 36.95 -11.87 -36.32
CA PRO A 174 36.31 -11.06 -37.36
C PRO A 174 35.25 -11.83 -38.18
N GLU A 175 35.48 -13.11 -38.45
CA GLU A 175 34.53 -13.98 -39.16
C GLU A 175 33.28 -14.24 -38.32
N GLN A 176 33.46 -14.46 -37.01
CA GLN A 176 32.36 -14.64 -36.06
C GLN A 176 31.54 -13.36 -35.89
N GLN A 177 32.21 -12.19 -35.87
CA GLN A 177 31.52 -10.90 -35.82
C GLN A 177 30.67 -10.66 -37.08
N ALA A 178 31.17 -11.03 -38.26
CA ALA A 178 30.40 -10.94 -39.49
C ALA A 178 29.17 -11.86 -39.46
N GLU A 179 29.31 -13.07 -38.93
CA GLU A 179 28.21 -14.02 -38.76
C GLU A 179 27.13 -13.47 -37.81
N ILE A 180 27.52 -12.97 -36.63
CA ILE A 180 26.61 -12.31 -35.66
C ILE A 180 25.88 -11.13 -36.31
N SER A 181 26.58 -10.32 -37.09
CA SER A 181 26.01 -9.11 -37.73
C SER A 181 25.06 -9.43 -38.89
N SER A 182 25.06 -10.69 -39.37
CA SER A 182 24.18 -11.16 -40.45
C SER A 182 22.88 -11.79 -39.96
N VAL A 183 22.76 -11.97 -38.64
CA VAL A 183 21.56 -12.48 -37.97
C VAL A 183 20.44 -11.48 -38.11
#